data_AF-A0A1D3K896-F1
#
_entry.id   AF-A0A1D3K896-F1
#
_cell.length_a   1.000
_cell.length_b   1.000
_cell.length_c   1.000
_cell.angle_alpha   90.00
_cell.angle_beta   90.00
_cell.angle_gamma   90.00
#
_symmetry.space_group_name_H-M   'P 1'
#
loop_
_entity.id
_entity.type
_entity.pdbx_description
1 polymer ?
#
loop_
_entity_poly.entity_id
_entity_poly.type
_entity_poly.pdbx_seq_one_letter_code
_entity_poly.pdbx_strand_id
1 'polypeptide(L)' 'MTTTDQSSTQTYSEWEGEITQYVADELEIPYSEAAGIVEGQPFYVQQAWGKGLNSRETADKVLKECRSLS' A
#
# COMPACT_ATOMS: atom_id res chain seq x y z
N MET A 1 9.41 1.97 -21.03
CA MET A 1 9.00 2.21 -19.64
C MET A 1 9.82 1.26 -18.81
N THR A 2 10.92 1.76 -18.22
CA THR A 2 11.94 0.94 -17.58
C THR A 2 11.39 0.38 -16.28
N THR A 3 11.23 -0.95 -16.27
CA THR A 3 11.12 -1.83 -15.12
C THR A 3 12.05 -1.34 -14.01
N THR A 4 11.48 -0.91 -12.89
CA THR A 4 12.27 -0.51 -11.72
C THR A 4 12.95 -1.75 -11.15
N ASP A 5 14.28 -1.71 -11.27
CA ASP A 5 15.25 -2.63 -10.70
C ASP A 5 15.03 -2.74 -9.18
N GLN A 6 14.72 -3.96 -8.73
CA GLN A 6 14.77 -4.31 -7.32
C GLN A 6 16.23 -4.34 -6.88
N SER A 7 16.69 -3.27 -6.21
CA SER A 7 17.98 -3.23 -5.53
C SER A 7 17.85 -2.63 -4.12
N SER A 8 17.72 -3.53 -3.14
CA SER A 8 18.28 -3.46 -1.78
C SER A 8 17.86 -2.32 -0.82
N THR A 9 16.96 -2.63 0.12
CA THR A 9 16.63 -1.89 1.36
C THR A 9 15.69 -0.69 1.22
N GLN A 10 14.55 -0.86 0.54
CA GLN A 10 13.43 0.07 0.70
C GLN A 10 13.05 0.15 2.19
N THR A 11 12.92 1.35 2.73
CA THR A 11 12.48 1.54 4.12
C THR A 11 10.98 1.29 4.24
N TYR A 12 10.52 0.94 5.44
CA TYR A 12 9.09 0.77 5.70
C TYR A 12 8.28 2.02 5.28
N SER A 13 8.80 3.23 5.56
CA SER A 13 8.11 4.47 5.23
C SER A 13 8.02 4.72 3.72
N GLU A 14 9.05 4.39 2.94
CA GLU A 14 8.99 4.47 1.47
C GLU A 14 8.00 3.47 0.90
N TRP A 15 8.01 2.24 1.42
CA TRP A 15 7.09 1.17 1.05
C TRP A 15 5.63 1.50 1.39
N GLU A 16 5.38 2.04 2.58
CA GLU A 16 4.06 2.51 3.01
C GLU A 16 3.56 3.71 2.19
N GLY A 17 4.47 4.62 1.82
CA GLY A 17 4.16 5.73 0.92
C GLY A 17 3.74 5.27 -0.47
N GLU A 18 4.43 4.27 -1.03
CA GLU A 18 4.03 3.65 -2.30
C GLU A 18 2.66 2.96 -2.21
N ILE A 19 2.39 2.22 -1.13
CA ILE A 19 1.07 1.61 -0.90
C ILE A 19 -0.01 2.68 -0.93
N THR A 20 0.23 3.79 -0.23
CA THR A 20 -0.71 4.90 -0.14
C THR A 20 -0.96 5.54 -1.51
N GLN A 21 0.09 5.72 -2.31
CA GLN A 21 -0.04 6.21 -3.69
C GLN A 21 -0.86 5.25 -4.55
N TYR A 22 -0.61 3.94 -4.49
CA TYR A 22 -1.40 2.96 -5.25
C TYR A 22 -2.87 2.94 -4.83
N VAL A 23 -3.17 3.06 -3.53
CA VAL A 23 -4.55 3.15 -3.04
C VAL A 23 -5.22 4.43 -3.54
N ALA A 24 -4.51 5.55 -3.53
CA ALA A 24 -5.00 6.82 -4.04
C ALA A 24 -5.35 6.73 -5.53
N ASP A 25 -4.44 6.17 -6.33
CA ASP A 25 -4.60 6.03 -7.78
C ASP A 25 -5.77 5.07 -8.14
N GLU A 26 -5.91 3.95 -7.43
CA GLU A 26 -6.96 2.94 -7.70
C GLU A 26 -8.36 3.36 -7.24
N LEU A 27 -8.46 4.24 -6.24
CA LEU A 27 -9.74 4.80 -5.79
C LEU A 27 -10.05 6.18 -6.40
N GLU A 28 -9.12 6.75 -7.18
CA GLU A 28 -9.18 8.11 -7.72
C GLU A 28 -9.41 9.17 -6.63
N ILE A 29 -8.78 9.01 -5.46
CA ILE A 29 -8.89 9.90 -4.30
C ILE A 29 -7.56 10.62 -4.02
N PRO A 30 -7.57 11.76 -3.30
CA PRO A 30 -6.33 12.39 -2.87
C PRO A 30 -5.52 11.48 -1.92
N TYR A 31 -4.19 11.62 -1.98
CA TYR A 31 -3.24 10.89 -1.13
C TYR A 31 -3.59 10.99 0.36
N SER A 32 -4.09 12.14 0.83
CA SER A 32 -4.49 12.34 2.23
C SER A 32 -5.67 11.46 2.65
N GLU A 33 -6.61 11.18 1.75
CA GLU A 33 -7.71 10.25 2.04
C GLU A 33 -7.24 8.81 1.97
N ALA A 34 -6.39 8.47 0.99
CA ALA A 34 -5.77 7.15 0.90
C ALA A 34 -4.91 6.82 2.13
N ALA A 35 -4.17 7.81 2.65
CA ALA A 35 -3.38 7.67 3.87
C ALA A 35 -4.27 7.25 5.04
N GLY A 36 -5.43 7.89 5.22
CA GLY A 36 -6.41 7.50 6.23
C GLY A 36 -6.92 6.07 6.09
N ILE A 37 -7.05 5.57 4.85
CA ILE A 37 -7.46 4.17 4.59
C ILE A 37 -6.33 3.20 4.97
N VAL A 38 -5.08 3.50 4.57
CA VAL A 38 -3.91 2.66 4.88
C VAL A 38 -3.64 2.65 6.38
N GLU A 39 -3.65 3.81 7.03
CA GLU A 39 -3.49 3.97 8.49
C GLU A 39 -4.63 3.31 9.28
N GLY A 40 -5.84 3.25 8.70
CA GLY A 40 -6.98 2.51 9.25
C GLY A 40 -6.81 0.99 9.22
N GLN A 41 -5.79 0.48 8.53
CA GLN A 41 -5.54 -0.96 8.35
C GLN A 41 -4.13 -1.40 8.81
N PRO A 42 -3.69 -1.05 10.03
CA PRO A 42 -2.30 -1.26 10.45
C PRO A 42 -1.93 -2.74 10.52
N PHE A 43 -2.88 -3.63 10.82
CA PHE A 43 -2.65 -5.08 10.86
C PHE A 43 -2.25 -5.63 9.48
N TYR A 44 -2.96 -5.24 8.42
CA TYR A 44 -2.69 -5.75 7.08
C TYR A 44 -1.36 -5.21 6.52
N VAL A 45 -1.07 -3.94 6.79
CA VAL A 45 0.18 -3.29 6.40
C VAL A 45 1.37 -3.93 7.14
N GLN A 46 1.31 -4.08 8.46
CA GLN A 46 2.40 -4.72 9.21
C GLN A 46 2.58 -6.20 8.86
N GLN A 47 1.49 -6.93 8.64
CA GLN A 47 1.57 -8.34 8.23
C GLN A 47 2.19 -8.48 6.84
N ALA A 48 1.89 -7.59 5.91
CA ALA A 48 2.46 -7.58 4.58
C ALA A 48 3.97 -7.28 4.60
N TRP A 49 4.39 -6.31 5.42
CA TRP A 49 5.80 -6.03 5.65
C TRP A 49 6.55 -7.22 6.22
N GLY A 50 6.00 -7.86 7.27
CA GLY A 50 6.61 -9.06 7.87
C GLY A 50 6.68 -10.26 6.93
N LYS A 51 5.85 -10.30 5.88
CA LYS A 51 5.85 -11.32 4.82
C LYS A 51 6.73 -10.95 3.63
N GLY A 52 7.30 -9.75 3.60
CA GLY A 52 8.09 -9.25 2.47
C GLY A 52 7.25 -9.04 1.19
N LEU A 53 5.97 -8.72 1.33
CA LEU A 53 5.13 -8.38 0.17
C LEU A 53 5.55 -7.02 -0.41
N ASN A 54 5.41 -6.86 -1.72
CA ASN A 54 5.67 -5.55 -2.32
C ASN A 54 4.50 -4.58 -2.09
N SER A 55 4.76 -3.30 -2.33
CA SER A 55 3.81 -2.20 -2.12
C SER A 55 2.51 -2.38 -2.91
N ARG A 56 2.60 -2.89 -4.15
CA ARG A 56 1.43 -3.10 -5.03
C ARG A 56 0.55 -4.23 -4.54
N GLU A 57 1.13 -5.38 -4.18
CA GLU A 57 0.41 -6.52 -3.61
C GLU A 57 -0.29 -6.15 -2.29
N THR A 58 0.32 -5.25 -1.52
CA THR A 58 -0.22 -4.77 -0.25
C THR A 58 -1.38 -3.79 -0.47
N ALA A 59 -1.26 -2.86 -1.42
CA ALA A 59 -2.35 -1.97 -1.81
C ALA A 59 -3.58 -2.77 -2.27
N ASP A 60 -3.41 -3.80 -3.10
CA ASP A 60 -4.51 -4.66 -3.54
C ASP A 60 -5.23 -5.35 -2.37
N LYS A 61 -4.50 -5.71 -1.30
CA LYS A 61 -5.10 -6.26 -0.08
C LYS A 61 -5.89 -5.21 0.69
N VAL A 62 -5.31 -4.04 0.91
CA VAL A 62 -5.99 -2.91 1.58
C VAL A 62 -7.30 -2.56 0.85
N LEU A 63 -7.28 -2.54 -0.49
CA LEU A 63 -8.45 -2.28 -1.33
C LEU A 63 -9.52 -3.36 -1.22
N LYS A 64 -9.14 -4.65 -1.19
CA LYS A 64 -10.09 -5.76 -1.02
C LYS A 64 -10.81 -5.68 0.33
N GLU A 65 -10.07 -5.39 1.40
CA GLU A 65 -10.62 -5.26 2.74
C GLU A 65 -11.47 -3.99 2.88
N CYS A 66 -11.08 -2.88 2.23
CA CYS A 66 -11.87 -1.67 2.21
C CYS A 66 -13.23 -1.88 1.51
N ARG A 67 -13.26 -2.71 0.46
CA ARG A 67 -14.49 -3.06 -0.28
C ARG A 67 -15.36 -4.11 0.42
N SER A 68 -14.80 -4.97 1.27
CA SER A 68 -15.57 -5.99 2.00
C SER A 68 -16.39 -5.42 3.17
N LEU A 69 -16.13 -4.17 3.55
CA LEU A 69 -16.85 -3.42 4.59
C LEU A 69 -18.11 -2.69 4.07
N SER A 70 -18.45 -2.83 2.77
CA SER A 70 -19.62 -2.22 2.10
C SER A 70 -20.68 -3.26 1.74
#